data_AF-A0A1M7Q7D6-F1
#
_entry.id   AF-A0A1M7Q7D6-F1
#
_cell.length_a   1.000
_cell.length_b   1.000
_cell.length_c   1.000
_cell.angle_alpha   90.00
_cell.angle_beta   90.00
_cell.angle_gamma   90.00
#
_symmetry.space_group_name_H-M   'P 1'
#
loop_
_entity.id
_entity.type
_entity.pdbx_description
1 polymer ?
#
loop_
_entity_poly.entity_id
_entity_poly.type
_entity_poly.pdbx_seq_one_letter_code
_entity_poly.pdbx_strand_id
1 'polypeptide(L)'
;MAEPDTDDRAAALFAHLRADQAPSFAGPGPDAVAAAGRRRRRTRWVALAAAAVVVGAAAGAAITAFEEPQTLRPIERPVTSVPPSAATPSPGGSPSASSSSSSPTSSSSPSPSGTRPSPGKVTSLRATDWKNAILSLPTWASCVEPRLRFSGGEARGNHPEYGGLIYRMLPYGRTPVYADLTGDNIAEAVVVVSCAGSAPMSRAGNEDFPAVVVYTENEKGGPRLLGVVPGENPQTTGPEYTIVAGEHGTGMLMVNQNPINSGDAGWVPYRWTGSTFVRS
;
A
#
# COMPACT_ATOMS: atom_id res chain seq x y z
N MET A 1 -40.63 17.48 -2.90
CA MET A 1 -39.97 16.84 -4.06
C MET A 1 -38.88 15.96 -3.49
N ALA A 2 -38.96 14.64 -3.71
CA ALA A 2 -37.94 13.71 -3.21
C ALA A 2 -36.69 13.82 -4.11
N GLU A 3 -35.51 13.90 -3.50
CA GLU A 3 -34.25 13.77 -4.25
C GLU A 3 -34.19 12.35 -4.85
N PRO A 4 -33.87 12.22 -6.16
CA PRO A 4 -33.65 10.91 -6.76
C PRO A 4 -32.43 10.26 -6.10
N ASP A 5 -32.55 8.96 -5.83
CA ASP A 5 -31.52 8.17 -5.17
C ASP A 5 -30.20 8.22 -5.96
N THR A 6 -29.09 8.25 -5.24
CA THR A 6 -27.74 8.36 -5.80
C THR A 6 -27.45 7.21 -6.76
N ASP A 7 -27.99 6.03 -6.45
CA ASP A 7 -27.87 4.82 -7.27
C ASP A 7 -28.61 4.94 -8.60
N ASP A 8 -29.78 5.59 -8.62
CA ASP A 8 -30.55 5.84 -9.86
C ASP A 8 -29.82 6.83 -10.78
N ARG A 9 -29.15 7.84 -10.20
CA ARG A 9 -28.32 8.78 -10.97
C ARG A 9 -27.10 8.09 -11.58
N ALA A 10 -26.42 7.22 -10.83
CA ALA A 10 -25.29 6.45 -11.36
C ALA A 10 -25.77 5.52 -12.48
N ALA A 11 -26.87 4.80 -12.29
CA ALA A 11 -27.46 3.94 -13.30
C ALA A 11 -27.87 4.71 -14.57
N ALA A 12 -28.47 5.90 -14.42
CA ALA A 12 -28.84 6.78 -15.53
C ALA A 12 -27.60 7.30 -16.28
N LEU A 13 -26.53 7.64 -15.58
CA LEU A 13 -25.26 8.03 -16.20
C LEU A 13 -24.61 6.88 -16.97
N PHE A 14 -24.60 5.67 -16.43
CA PHE A 14 -24.14 4.50 -17.18
C PHE A 14 -25.01 4.20 -18.39
N ALA A 15 -26.34 4.37 -18.27
CA ALA A 15 -27.24 4.23 -19.41
C ALA A 15 -26.98 5.31 -20.48
N HIS A 16 -26.72 6.55 -20.06
CA HIS A 16 -26.39 7.63 -20.98
C HIS A 16 -25.03 7.40 -21.65
N LEU A 17 -24.00 7.00 -20.91
CA LEU A 17 -22.68 6.65 -21.46
C LEU A 17 -22.72 5.43 -22.40
N ARG A 18 -23.68 4.51 -22.23
CA ARG A 18 -23.92 3.43 -23.21
C ARG A 18 -24.66 3.91 -24.45
N ALA A 19 -25.57 4.87 -24.30
CA ALA A 19 -26.37 5.40 -25.40
C ALA A 19 -25.58 6.41 -26.25
N ASP A 20 -24.69 7.16 -25.61
CA ASP A 20 -23.73 8.03 -26.25
C ASP A 20 -22.67 7.13 -26.90
N GLN A 21 -22.92 6.77 -28.16
CA GLN A 21 -21.95 6.07 -28.99
C GLN A 21 -20.79 7.04 -29.25
N ALA A 22 -19.91 7.19 -28.26
CA ALA A 22 -18.61 7.78 -28.48
C ALA A 22 -18.03 7.12 -29.75
N PRO A 23 -17.44 7.90 -30.68
CA PRO A 23 -16.92 7.37 -31.93
C PRO A 23 -16.10 6.14 -31.57
N SER A 24 -16.56 4.97 -32.07
CA SER A 24 -16.01 3.68 -31.68
C SER A 24 -14.50 3.79 -31.74
N PHE A 25 -13.88 3.88 -30.56
CA PHE A 25 -12.44 3.96 -30.49
C PHE A 25 -12.00 2.60 -30.97
N ALA A 26 -11.56 2.54 -32.23
CA ALA A 26 -10.83 1.41 -32.72
C ALA A 26 -9.62 1.32 -31.80
N GLY A 27 -9.76 0.48 -30.76
CA GLY A 27 -8.67 0.16 -29.87
C GLY A 27 -7.45 -0.18 -30.71
N PRO A 28 -6.24 -0.09 -30.14
CA PRO A 28 -5.05 -0.62 -30.82
C PRO A 28 -5.45 -1.96 -31.44
N GLY A 29 -5.40 -2.05 -32.78
CA GLY A 29 -6.01 -3.16 -33.50
C GLY A 29 -5.51 -4.50 -32.97
N PRO A 30 -6.15 -5.63 -33.32
CA PRO A 30 -5.72 -6.94 -32.86
C PRO A 30 -4.20 -7.16 -33.04
N ASP A 31 -3.60 -6.56 -34.07
CA ASP A 31 -2.16 -6.55 -34.29
C ASP A 31 -1.33 -5.76 -33.27
N ALA A 32 -1.83 -4.62 -32.79
CA ALA A 32 -1.17 -3.81 -31.76
C ALA A 32 -1.29 -4.46 -30.37
N VAL A 33 -2.43 -5.09 -30.06
CA VAL A 33 -2.57 -5.93 -28.84
C VAL A 33 -1.66 -7.15 -28.94
N ALA A 34 -1.63 -7.83 -30.08
CA ALA A 34 -0.73 -8.96 -30.32
C ALA A 34 0.75 -8.53 -30.29
N ALA A 35 1.10 -7.33 -30.76
CA ALA A 35 2.45 -6.78 -30.68
C ALA A 35 2.86 -6.47 -29.23
N ALA A 36 1.97 -5.85 -28.45
CA ALA A 36 2.20 -5.58 -27.03
C ALA A 36 2.35 -6.89 -26.22
N GLY A 37 1.46 -7.86 -26.47
CA GLY A 37 1.53 -9.21 -25.88
C GLY A 37 2.82 -9.95 -26.26
N ARG A 38 3.23 -9.90 -27.53
CA ARG A 38 4.50 -10.50 -28.00
C ARG A 38 5.72 -9.84 -27.37
N ARG A 39 5.73 -8.51 -27.21
CA ARG A 39 6.81 -7.80 -26.48
C ARG A 39 6.90 -8.26 -25.02
N ARG A 40 5.77 -8.34 -24.30
CA ARG A 40 5.73 -8.82 -22.90
C ARG A 40 6.15 -10.28 -22.76
N ARG A 41 5.73 -11.17 -23.69
CA ARG A 41 6.18 -12.57 -23.68
C ARG A 41 7.67 -12.67 -23.94
N ARG A 42 8.21 -11.91 -24.91
CA ARG A 42 9.65 -11.89 -25.19
C ARG A 42 10.47 -11.40 -24.00
N THR A 43 10.07 -10.34 -23.30
CA THR A 43 10.79 -9.87 -22.11
C THR A 43 10.76 -10.88 -20.97
N ARG A 44 9.64 -11.60 -20.77
CA ARG A 44 9.58 -12.70 -19.78
C ARG A 44 10.51 -13.86 -20.14
N TRP A 45 10.54 -14.29 -21.40
CA TRP A 45 11.45 -15.35 -21.85
C TRP A 45 12.92 -14.94 -21.76
N VAL A 46 13.25 -13.69 -22.08
CA VAL A 46 14.62 -13.17 -21.92
C VAL A 46 15.03 -13.14 -20.45
N ALA A 47 14.15 -12.70 -19.55
CA ALA A 47 14.42 -12.71 -18.10
C ALA A 47 14.62 -14.14 -17.57
N LEU A 48 13.79 -15.10 -17.99
CA LEU A 48 13.94 -16.51 -17.63
C LEU A 48 15.23 -17.13 -18.18
N ALA A 49 15.60 -16.82 -19.43
CA ALA A 49 16.84 -17.28 -20.02
C ALA A 49 18.06 -16.71 -19.30
N ALA A 50 18.04 -15.42 -18.93
CA ALA A 50 19.10 -14.81 -18.13
C ALA A 50 19.23 -15.45 -16.75
N ALA A 51 18.10 -15.72 -16.07
CA ALA A 51 18.10 -16.43 -14.79
C ALA A 51 18.67 -17.85 -14.91
N ALA A 52 18.32 -18.58 -15.97
CA ALA A 52 18.87 -19.92 -16.22
C ALA A 52 20.39 -19.91 -16.45
N VAL A 53 20.92 -18.90 -17.15
CA VAL A 53 22.37 -18.73 -17.34
C VAL A 53 23.08 -18.47 -16.02
N VAL A 54 22.51 -17.64 -15.14
CA VAL A 54 23.09 -17.37 -13.81
C VAL A 54 23.11 -18.63 -12.94
N VAL A 55 22.03 -19.41 -12.94
CA VAL A 55 21.97 -20.68 -12.19
C VAL A 55 22.96 -21.70 -12.77
N GLY A 56 23.07 -21.79 -14.09
CA GLY A 56 24.05 -22.66 -14.75
C GLY A 56 25.50 -22.28 -14.45
N ALA A 57 25.82 -20.98 -14.46
CA ALA A 57 27.15 -20.47 -14.13
C ALA A 57 27.52 -20.71 -12.65
N ALA A 58 26.55 -20.53 -11.73
CA ALA A 58 26.76 -20.82 -10.31
C ALA A 58 26.98 -22.32 -10.04
N ALA A 59 26.23 -23.19 -10.72
CA ALA A 59 26.43 -24.64 -10.62
C ALA A 59 27.77 -25.07 -11.23
N GLY A 60 28.21 -24.45 -12.34
CA GLY A 60 29.52 -24.71 -12.95
C GLY A 60 30.69 -24.30 -12.03
N ALA A 61 30.59 -23.13 -11.39
CA ALA A 61 31.62 -22.66 -10.45
C ALA A 61 31.74 -23.52 -9.19
N ALA A 62 30.63 -24.11 -8.72
CA ALA A 62 30.65 -25.02 -7.57
C ALA A 62 31.38 -26.34 -7.86
N ILE A 63 31.36 -26.82 -9.12
CA ILE A 63 32.05 -28.06 -9.50
C ILE A 63 33.56 -27.85 -9.58
N THR A 64 34.03 -26.66 -10.00
CA THR A 64 35.47 -26.36 -10.07
C THR A 64 36.10 -25.95 -8.74
N ALA A 65 35.29 -25.63 -7.72
CA ALA A 65 35.77 -25.20 -6.40
C ALA A 65 36.03 -26.36 -5.41
N PHE A 66 35.76 -27.62 -5.79
CA PHE A 66 35.99 -28.79 -4.93
C PHE A 66 37.39 -29.42 -5.07
N GLU A 67 38.28 -28.82 -5.87
CA GLU A 67 39.65 -29.28 -6.03
C GLU A 67 40.60 -28.41 -5.18
N GLU A 68 40.33 -28.32 -3.88
CA GLU A 68 41.26 -27.72 -2.92
C GLU A 68 42.18 -28.82 -2.35
N PRO A 69 43.51 -28.77 -2.59
CA PRO A 69 44.46 -29.70 -1.98
C PRO A 69 44.45 -29.48 -0.47
N GLN A 70 44.11 -30.52 0.28
CA GLN A 70 44.03 -30.51 1.74
C GLN A 70 45.34 -30.06 2.37
N THR A 71 45.42 -28.78 2.71
CA THR A 71 46.46 -28.24 3.59
C THR A 71 45.99 -28.45 5.03
N LEU A 72 46.68 -29.38 5.69
CA LEU A 72 46.52 -29.74 7.11
C LEU A 72 46.45 -28.48 7.98
N ARG A 73 45.26 -28.17 8.51
CA ARG A 73 45.11 -27.09 9.49
C ARG A 73 45.44 -27.59 10.90
N PRO A 74 46.22 -26.84 11.70
CA PRO A 74 46.51 -27.17 13.09
C PRO A 74 45.27 -27.15 13.98
N ILE A 75 45.17 -28.12 14.89
CA ILE A 75 44.12 -28.25 15.90
C ILE A 75 44.38 -27.23 17.02
N GLU A 76 43.54 -26.19 17.12
CA GLU A 76 43.53 -25.30 18.28
C GLU A 76 42.65 -25.87 19.40
N ARG A 77 43.18 -25.87 20.63
CA ARG A 77 42.49 -26.39 21.83
C ARG A 77 41.51 -25.35 22.40
N PRO A 78 40.36 -25.78 22.93
CA PRO A 78 39.39 -24.90 23.56
C PRO A 78 39.93 -24.35 24.89
N VAL A 79 39.86 -23.03 25.06
CA VAL A 79 40.18 -22.34 26.32
C VAL A 79 38.87 -22.14 27.11
N THR A 80 38.82 -22.70 28.31
CA THR A 80 37.70 -22.55 29.26
C THR A 80 37.89 -21.24 30.04
N SER A 81 36.97 -20.29 29.90
CA SER A 81 36.94 -19.07 30.71
C SER A 81 36.01 -19.24 31.93
N VAL A 82 36.54 -18.90 33.10
CA VAL A 82 35.89 -18.96 34.42
C VAL A 82 35.18 -17.63 34.71
N PRO A 83 34.00 -17.60 35.36
CA PRO A 83 33.31 -16.36 35.73
C PRO A 83 33.81 -15.81 37.08
N PRO A 84 33.96 -14.48 37.24
CA PRO A 84 34.22 -13.86 38.54
C PRO A 84 32.94 -13.61 39.35
N SER A 85 33.08 -13.80 40.65
CA SER A 85 32.03 -13.74 41.68
C SER A 85 32.03 -12.40 42.44
N ALA A 86 30.81 -11.92 42.72
CA ALA A 86 30.31 -11.10 43.84
C ALA A 86 30.94 -9.73 44.19
N ALA A 87 30.06 -8.73 44.41
CA ALA A 87 29.98 -7.99 45.67
C ALA A 87 28.65 -7.23 45.84
N THR A 88 28.08 -7.33 47.04
CA THR A 88 26.97 -6.54 47.63
C THR A 88 27.60 -5.48 48.55
N PRO A 89 27.06 -4.25 48.67
CA PRO A 89 26.34 -3.87 49.91
C PRO A 89 25.18 -2.85 49.75
N SER A 90 24.25 -2.91 50.72
CA SER A 90 23.21 -1.94 51.16
C SER A 90 23.80 -0.86 52.10
N PRO A 91 23.07 0.10 52.74
CA PRO A 91 21.64 0.53 52.71
C PRO A 91 21.41 2.09 52.72
N GLY A 92 20.13 2.54 52.75
CA GLY A 92 19.69 3.60 53.70
C GLY A 92 19.19 4.95 53.14
N GLY A 93 17.89 5.22 53.22
CA GLY A 93 17.32 6.57 53.05
C GLY A 93 15.79 6.61 52.93
N SER A 94 15.10 6.72 54.08
CA SER A 94 13.66 7.01 54.23
C SER A 94 13.45 8.53 54.29
N PRO A 95 12.34 9.11 53.77
CA PRO A 95 11.16 9.25 54.63
C PRO A 95 9.80 9.06 53.96
N SER A 96 8.84 8.96 54.87
CA SER A 96 7.43 8.61 54.79
C SER A 96 6.52 9.64 54.11
N ALA A 97 5.58 9.16 53.27
CA ALA A 97 4.25 9.75 53.10
C ALA A 97 3.24 8.67 52.66
N SER A 98 2.33 8.38 53.59
CA SER A 98 1.10 7.58 53.48
C SER A 98 0.15 8.15 52.40
N SER A 99 -0.85 7.48 51.83
CA SER A 99 -1.35 6.11 51.78
C SER A 99 -2.64 6.17 50.95
N SER A 100 -2.69 5.51 49.80
CA SER A 100 -3.94 5.12 49.11
C SER A 100 -3.63 3.95 48.17
N SER A 101 -3.73 2.74 48.73
CA SER A 101 -3.53 1.48 48.03
C SER A 101 -4.82 1.01 47.36
N SER A 102 -4.95 1.24 46.06
CA SER A 102 -5.70 0.36 45.18
C SER A 102 -4.68 -0.57 44.51
N SER A 103 -4.85 -1.88 44.68
CA SER A 103 -3.96 -2.90 44.10
C SER A 103 -4.29 -3.08 42.62
N PRO A 104 -3.38 -2.79 41.66
CA PRO A 104 -3.46 -3.37 40.34
C PRO A 104 -2.73 -4.72 40.34
N THR A 105 -3.51 -5.76 40.07
CA THR A 105 -3.06 -7.14 39.94
C THR A 105 -1.97 -7.26 38.88
N SER A 106 -0.95 -8.02 39.23
CA SER A 106 0.31 -8.22 38.54
C SER A 106 0.18 -8.53 37.04
N SER A 107 1.04 -7.82 36.31
CA SER A 107 1.51 -8.05 34.95
C SER A 107 1.82 -9.52 34.67
N SER A 108 0.99 -10.16 33.86
CA SER A 108 1.35 -11.33 33.07
C SER A 108 2.03 -10.82 31.80
N SER A 109 3.36 -10.72 31.83
CA SER A 109 4.19 -10.42 30.67
C SER A 109 4.09 -11.59 29.68
N PRO A 110 3.43 -11.47 28.51
CA PRO A 110 3.39 -12.55 27.54
C PRO A 110 4.77 -12.66 26.91
N SER A 111 5.48 -13.74 27.24
CA SER A 111 6.67 -14.14 26.51
C SER A 111 6.28 -14.29 25.04
N PRO A 112 6.91 -13.56 24.10
CA PRO A 112 6.61 -13.71 22.68
C PRO A 112 7.10 -15.09 22.26
N SER A 113 6.20 -16.07 22.28
CA SER A 113 6.42 -17.35 21.61
C SER A 113 6.69 -17.03 20.15
N GLY A 114 7.97 -17.12 19.78
CA GLY A 114 8.47 -16.98 18.43
C GLY A 114 7.94 -18.12 17.57
N THR A 115 6.66 -18.05 17.21
CA THR A 115 6.09 -18.87 16.16
C THR A 115 6.76 -18.42 14.88
N ARG A 116 7.73 -19.21 14.43
CA ARG A 116 8.38 -19.07 13.13
C ARG A 116 7.27 -18.91 12.08
N PRO A 117 7.19 -17.79 11.34
CA PRO A 117 6.15 -17.58 10.36
C PRO A 117 6.19 -18.76 9.38
N SER A 118 5.07 -19.49 9.31
CA SER A 118 4.92 -20.62 8.40
C SER A 118 5.21 -20.11 6.98
N PRO A 119 6.10 -20.78 6.21
CA PRO A 119 6.48 -20.30 4.90
C PRO A 119 5.26 -20.25 3.98
N GLY A 120 4.93 -19.03 3.56
CA GLY A 120 4.47 -18.76 2.20
C GLY A 120 3.01 -19.05 1.88
N LYS A 121 2.05 -18.74 2.76
CA LYS A 121 0.70 -18.48 2.24
C LYS A 121 0.77 -17.16 1.49
N VAL A 122 0.78 -17.23 0.15
CA VAL A 122 0.64 -16.05 -0.71
C VAL A 122 -0.67 -15.39 -0.29
N THR A 123 -0.58 -14.32 0.49
CA THR A 123 -1.73 -13.51 0.83
C THR A 123 -2.17 -12.85 -0.46
N SER A 124 -3.39 -13.11 -0.92
CA SER A 124 -3.90 -12.34 -2.04
C SER A 124 -4.08 -10.89 -1.60
N LEU A 125 -4.03 -9.95 -2.54
CA LEU A 125 -4.29 -8.54 -2.25
C LEU A 125 -5.62 -8.32 -1.48
N ARG A 126 -6.62 -9.17 -1.75
CA ARG A 126 -7.93 -9.20 -1.07
C ARG A 126 -7.88 -9.62 0.41
N ALA A 127 -6.87 -10.38 0.81
CA ALA A 127 -6.66 -10.79 2.20
C ALA A 127 -5.88 -9.75 3.03
N THR A 128 -5.44 -8.65 2.41
CA THR A 128 -4.74 -7.57 3.10
C THR A 128 -5.67 -6.91 4.11
N ASP A 129 -5.23 -6.82 5.38
CA ASP A 129 -5.90 -5.99 6.38
C ASP A 129 -5.50 -4.52 6.16
N TRP A 130 -6.18 -3.87 5.22
CA TRP A 130 -5.89 -2.51 4.80
C TRP A 130 -5.83 -1.53 5.98
N LYS A 131 -6.72 -1.68 6.97
CA LYS A 131 -6.82 -0.78 8.14
C LYS A 131 -5.56 -0.80 9.00
N ASN A 132 -4.80 -1.89 8.97
CA ASN A 132 -3.59 -2.08 9.78
C ASN A 132 -2.34 -2.33 8.92
N ALA A 133 -2.42 -2.10 7.61
CA ALA A 133 -1.35 -2.40 6.67
C ALA A 133 -0.21 -1.37 6.72
N ILE A 134 0.98 -1.81 6.30
CA ILE A 134 2.07 -0.90 5.96
C ILE A 134 2.00 -0.67 4.45
N LEU A 135 1.70 0.56 4.05
CA LEU A 135 1.50 0.93 2.66
C LEU A 135 2.59 1.88 2.18
N SER A 136 3.02 1.70 0.93
CA SER A 136 3.82 2.69 0.23
C SER A 136 2.91 3.68 -0.46
N LEU A 137 3.10 4.96 -0.16
CA LEU A 137 2.31 6.04 -0.70
C LEU A 137 3.18 6.87 -1.65
N PRO A 138 2.62 7.37 -2.77
CA PRO A 138 3.31 8.34 -3.59
C PRO A 138 3.37 9.69 -2.88
N THR A 139 4.19 10.59 -3.40
CA THR A 139 4.12 12.00 -3.02
C THR A 139 3.02 12.69 -3.82
N TRP A 140 2.12 13.41 -3.14
CA TRP A 140 1.16 14.33 -3.77
C TRP A 140 0.91 15.54 -2.86
N ALA A 141 0.81 16.74 -3.44
CA ALA A 141 0.68 17.97 -2.67
C ALA A 141 1.75 18.08 -1.56
N SER A 142 1.35 18.38 -0.32
CA SER A 142 2.21 18.42 0.88
C SER A 142 2.44 17.05 1.52
N CYS A 143 1.85 15.99 0.96
CA CYS A 143 1.88 14.63 1.50
C CYS A 143 3.08 13.88 0.95
N VAL A 144 4.20 13.91 1.69
CA VAL A 144 5.51 13.42 1.22
C VAL A 144 5.93 12.07 1.81
N GLU A 145 5.16 11.49 2.74
CA GLU A 145 5.54 10.26 3.42
C GLU A 145 5.49 9.04 2.48
N PRO A 146 6.65 8.41 2.17
CA PRO A 146 6.70 7.34 1.17
C PRO A 146 6.17 6.00 1.70
N ARG A 147 6.10 5.83 3.02
CA ARG A 147 5.72 4.57 3.66
C ARG A 147 5.12 4.80 5.04
N LEU A 148 3.87 4.37 5.21
CA LEU A 148 3.12 4.56 6.44
C LEU A 148 2.58 3.26 6.99
N ARG A 149 2.56 3.13 8.31
CA ARG A 149 1.86 2.07 9.02
C ARG A 149 0.51 2.59 9.45
N PHE A 150 -0.55 2.04 8.86
CA PHE A 150 -1.92 2.31 9.27
C PHE A 150 -2.26 1.51 10.53
N SER A 151 -3.12 2.08 11.36
CA SER A 151 -3.73 1.47 12.54
C SER A 151 -5.16 1.95 12.64
N GLY A 152 -6.13 1.04 12.50
CA GLY A 152 -7.54 1.43 12.46
C GLY A 152 -7.93 2.32 11.27
N GLY A 153 -7.13 2.33 10.19
CA GLY A 153 -7.35 3.17 9.01
C GLY A 153 -6.73 4.57 9.08
N GLU A 154 -5.99 4.88 10.14
CA GLU A 154 -5.22 6.12 10.27
C GLU A 154 -3.71 5.85 10.35
N ALA A 155 -2.90 6.75 9.82
CA ALA A 155 -1.46 6.77 10.00
C ALA A 155 -0.98 8.19 10.30
N ARG A 156 0.19 8.32 10.92
CA ARG A 156 0.82 9.62 11.19
C ARG A 156 2.15 9.73 10.45
N GLY A 157 2.31 10.80 9.69
CA GLY A 157 3.56 11.25 9.10
C GLY A 157 4.30 12.20 10.03
N ASN A 158 5.63 12.13 10.03
CA ASN A 158 6.48 13.03 10.80
C ASN A 158 6.98 14.17 9.90
N HIS A 159 6.14 15.20 9.75
CA HIS A 159 6.51 16.40 9.02
C HIS A 159 6.64 17.60 9.96
N PRO A 160 7.86 18.00 10.37
CA PRO A 160 8.05 19.02 11.40
C PRO A 160 7.48 20.38 11.00
N GLU A 161 7.53 20.73 9.71
CA GLU A 161 7.00 22.00 9.19
C GLU A 161 5.47 22.13 9.32
N TYR A 162 4.75 21.01 9.34
CA TYR A 162 3.28 20.98 9.44
C TYR A 162 2.79 20.54 10.83
N GLY A 163 3.71 20.35 11.79
CA GLY A 163 3.40 19.79 13.11
C GLY A 163 2.91 18.34 13.04
N GLY A 164 3.30 17.61 11.99
CA GLY A 164 2.83 16.27 11.62
C GLY A 164 1.78 16.28 10.51
N LEU A 165 1.61 15.11 9.88
CA LEU A 165 0.54 14.84 8.91
C LEU A 165 -0.29 13.66 9.40
N ILE A 166 -1.61 13.72 9.22
CA ILE A 166 -2.53 12.62 9.50
C ILE A 166 -3.03 12.09 8.17
N TYR A 167 -2.81 10.80 7.95
CA TYR A 167 -3.28 10.08 6.77
C TYR A 167 -4.45 9.20 7.16
N ARG A 168 -5.51 9.21 6.36
CA ARG A 168 -6.76 8.50 6.62
C ARG A 168 -7.19 7.76 5.37
N MET A 169 -7.57 6.49 5.50
CA MET A 169 -8.19 5.79 4.37
C MET A 169 -9.68 6.09 4.32
N LEU A 170 -10.14 6.56 3.17
CA LEU A 170 -11.52 6.98 2.95
C LEU A 170 -12.32 5.97 2.10
N PRO A 171 -13.66 5.98 2.25
CA PRO A 171 -14.34 6.45 3.46
C PRO A 171 -14.03 5.50 4.63
N TYR A 172 -13.98 6.01 5.86
CA TYR A 172 -13.63 5.20 7.03
C TYR A 172 -14.46 3.94 7.09
N GLY A 173 -13.78 2.79 7.10
CA GLY A 173 -14.44 1.51 7.25
C GLY A 173 -14.92 0.85 5.97
N ARG A 174 -14.89 1.50 4.80
CA ARG A 174 -15.16 0.80 3.53
C ARG A 174 -13.94 -0.03 3.09
N THR A 175 -14.25 -1.12 2.40
CA THR A 175 -13.24 -1.99 1.79
C THR A 175 -12.74 -1.38 0.48
N PRO A 176 -11.48 -1.63 0.08
CA PRO A 176 -11.01 -1.28 -1.25
C PRO A 176 -11.92 -1.80 -2.34
N VAL A 177 -11.98 -1.06 -3.45
CA VAL A 177 -12.60 -1.53 -4.69
C VAL A 177 -11.56 -2.37 -5.44
N TYR A 178 -11.98 -3.45 -6.09
CA TYR A 178 -11.08 -4.31 -6.85
C TYR A 178 -11.51 -4.42 -8.31
N ALA A 179 -10.60 -4.17 -9.24
CA ALA A 179 -10.85 -4.31 -10.69
C ALA A 179 -9.55 -4.57 -11.44
N ASP A 180 -9.64 -5.18 -12.63
CA ASP A 180 -8.51 -5.32 -13.56
C ASP A 180 -8.36 -4.03 -14.39
N LEU A 181 -7.49 -3.15 -13.91
CA LEU A 181 -7.16 -1.85 -14.48
C LEU A 181 -5.96 -1.93 -15.45
N THR A 182 -5.19 -3.02 -15.43
CA THR A 182 -4.01 -3.17 -16.29
C THR A 182 -4.21 -4.12 -17.47
N GLY A 183 -5.34 -4.83 -17.51
CA GLY A 183 -5.71 -5.80 -18.54
C GLY A 183 -4.92 -7.10 -18.45
N ASP A 184 -4.39 -7.45 -17.27
CA ASP A 184 -3.60 -8.66 -17.06
C ASP A 184 -4.36 -9.79 -16.34
N ASN A 185 -5.68 -9.61 -16.14
CA ASN A 185 -6.58 -10.48 -15.39
C ASN A 185 -6.23 -10.62 -13.90
N ILE A 186 -5.43 -9.71 -13.35
CA ILE A 186 -5.19 -9.60 -11.91
C ILE A 186 -5.91 -8.34 -11.44
N ALA A 187 -6.77 -8.48 -10.42
CA ALA A 187 -7.49 -7.32 -9.89
C ALA A 187 -6.54 -6.46 -9.04
N GLU A 188 -6.40 -5.20 -9.41
CA GLU A 188 -5.83 -4.16 -8.56
C GLU A 188 -6.80 -3.73 -7.46
N ALA A 189 -6.25 -3.32 -6.31
CA ALA A 189 -7.01 -2.69 -5.24
C ALA A 189 -6.94 -1.17 -5.38
N VAL A 190 -8.09 -0.53 -5.29
CA VAL A 190 -8.24 0.93 -5.33
C VAL A 190 -8.73 1.41 -3.98
N VAL A 191 -7.97 2.32 -3.38
CA VAL A 191 -8.28 2.92 -2.08
C VAL A 191 -8.23 4.43 -2.20
N VAL A 192 -9.08 5.13 -1.45
CA VAL A 192 -8.92 6.57 -1.26
C VAL A 192 -8.07 6.78 -0.02
N VAL A 193 -7.04 7.61 -0.12
CA VAL A 193 -6.22 8.05 1.01
C VAL A 193 -6.30 9.56 1.06
N SER A 194 -6.63 10.10 2.22
CA SER A 194 -6.59 11.52 2.49
C SER A 194 -5.47 11.83 3.46
N CYS A 195 -5.04 13.09 3.47
CA CYS A 195 -3.86 13.55 4.16
C CYS A 195 -4.08 15.01 4.55
N ALA A 196 -3.95 15.30 5.84
CA ALA A 196 -4.17 16.64 6.39
C ALA A 196 -3.08 16.98 7.41
N GLY A 197 -2.78 18.27 7.57
CA GLY A 197 -1.92 18.73 8.67
C GLY A 197 -2.52 18.42 10.04
N SER A 198 -1.71 18.02 11.02
CA SER A 198 -2.19 17.83 12.41
C SER A 198 -2.26 19.11 13.22
N ALA A 199 -1.65 20.20 12.75
CA ALA A 199 -1.62 21.46 13.48
C ALA A 199 -2.86 22.33 13.17
N PRO A 200 -3.54 22.90 14.18
CA PRO A 200 -4.61 23.88 14.00
C PRO A 200 -4.12 25.25 13.50
N MET A 201 -2.87 25.35 13.04
CA MET A 201 -2.16 26.63 12.83
C MET A 201 -2.09 27.11 11.38
N SER A 202 -2.50 26.31 10.38
CA SER A 202 -2.70 26.87 9.04
C SER A 202 -3.95 27.73 9.06
N ARG A 203 -3.80 29.05 8.84
CA ARG A 203 -4.90 29.97 8.51
C ARG A 203 -5.78 29.48 7.34
N ALA A 204 -5.32 28.48 6.59
CA ALA A 204 -6.00 27.81 5.50
C ALA A 204 -7.03 26.74 5.94
N GLY A 205 -7.16 26.44 7.25
CA GLY A 205 -8.05 25.39 7.74
C GLY A 205 -7.45 23.98 7.60
N ASN A 206 -8.20 22.98 8.04
CA ASN A 206 -7.88 21.56 7.88
C ASN A 206 -8.08 21.16 6.41
N GLU A 207 -7.19 21.61 5.53
CA GLU A 207 -7.17 21.17 4.14
C GLU A 207 -6.87 19.68 4.11
N ASP A 208 -7.81 18.91 3.58
CA ASP A 208 -7.64 17.48 3.35
C ASP A 208 -7.27 17.28 1.89
N PHE A 209 -6.16 16.57 1.65
CA PHE A 209 -5.62 16.30 0.33
C PHE A 209 -5.90 14.84 -0.05
N PRO A 210 -7.10 14.53 -0.55
CA PRO A 210 -7.48 13.20 -0.98
C PRO A 210 -6.74 12.79 -2.25
N ALA A 211 -6.45 11.50 -2.36
CA ALA A 211 -5.92 10.86 -3.55
C ALA A 211 -6.51 9.45 -3.68
N VAL A 212 -6.78 9.03 -4.91
CA VAL A 212 -7.11 7.64 -5.21
C VAL A 212 -5.80 6.91 -5.51
N VAL A 213 -5.47 5.92 -4.69
CA VAL A 213 -4.24 5.15 -4.77
C VAL A 213 -4.57 3.74 -5.25
N VAL A 214 -3.84 3.30 -6.26
CA VAL A 214 -4.02 1.98 -6.87
C VAL A 214 -2.84 1.09 -6.50
N TYR A 215 -3.16 -0.12 -6.03
CA TYR A 215 -2.20 -1.14 -5.64
C TYR A 215 -2.39 -2.39 -6.48
N THR A 216 -1.27 -3.04 -6.81
CA THR A 216 -1.23 -4.39 -7.37
C THR A 216 -0.58 -5.34 -6.36
N GLU A 217 -0.56 -6.64 -6.62
CA GLU A 217 0.09 -7.63 -5.76
C GLU A 217 1.61 -7.66 -6.05
N ASN A 218 2.45 -7.70 -5.00
CA ASN A 218 3.88 -7.99 -5.14
C ASN A 218 4.18 -9.49 -5.08
N GLU A 219 5.44 -9.86 -5.33
CA GLU A 219 5.91 -11.25 -5.28
C GLU A 219 5.69 -11.97 -3.93
N LYS A 220 5.48 -11.21 -2.85
CA LYS A 220 5.22 -11.72 -1.50
C LYS A 220 3.73 -11.73 -1.14
N GLY A 221 2.83 -11.40 -2.06
CA GLY A 221 1.40 -11.30 -1.77
C GLY A 221 1.01 -10.06 -0.97
N GLY A 222 1.83 -9.01 -1.01
CA GLY A 222 1.53 -7.73 -0.36
C GLY A 222 1.11 -6.66 -1.37
N PRO A 223 0.53 -5.55 -0.91
CA PRO A 223 0.24 -4.42 -1.76
C PRO A 223 1.54 -3.79 -2.30
N ARG A 224 1.56 -3.50 -3.59
CA ARG A 224 2.59 -2.71 -4.29
C ARG A 224 1.92 -1.54 -4.94
N LEU A 225 2.41 -0.33 -4.67
CA LEU A 225 1.92 0.87 -5.33
C LEU A 225 2.03 0.73 -6.86
N LEU A 226 0.91 0.91 -7.55
CA LEU A 226 0.85 0.94 -9.01
C LEU A 226 0.77 2.36 -9.53
N GLY A 227 -0.07 3.21 -8.92
CA GLY A 227 -0.25 4.60 -9.36
C GLY A 227 -1.15 5.41 -8.42
N VAL A 228 -1.31 6.69 -8.75
CA VAL A 228 -2.14 7.63 -8.00
C VAL A 228 -2.89 8.57 -8.93
N VAL A 229 -4.11 8.91 -8.53
CA VAL A 229 -4.90 9.99 -9.07
C VAL A 229 -5.07 11.03 -7.96
N PRO A 230 -4.37 12.17 -8.00
CA PRO A 230 -4.53 13.21 -6.99
C PRO A 230 -5.93 13.83 -7.11
N GLY A 231 -6.53 14.17 -5.97
CA GLY A 231 -7.74 14.98 -5.95
C GLY A 231 -7.45 16.41 -6.41
N GLU A 232 -8.36 16.98 -7.22
CA GLU A 232 -8.17 18.31 -7.82
C GLU A 232 -8.42 19.47 -6.84
N ASN A 233 -9.07 19.22 -5.69
CA ASN A 233 -9.49 20.30 -4.80
C ASN A 233 -9.29 19.97 -3.30
N PRO A 234 -8.33 20.65 -2.62
CA PRO A 234 -8.07 20.44 -1.19
C PRO A 234 -9.06 21.19 -0.26
N GLN A 235 -9.95 22.02 -0.81
CA GLN A 235 -10.71 23.00 -0.03
C GLN A 235 -12.09 22.56 0.45
N THR A 236 -12.58 21.40 0.04
CA THR A 236 -13.88 20.90 0.51
C THR A 236 -13.67 19.91 1.64
N THR A 237 -14.09 20.29 2.84
CA THR A 237 -14.13 19.48 4.05
C THR A 237 -15.00 18.24 3.84
N GLY A 238 -14.43 17.19 3.26
CA GLY A 238 -15.03 15.86 3.10
C GLY A 238 -15.74 15.61 1.77
N PRO A 239 -15.03 15.53 0.62
CA PRO A 239 -15.64 14.95 -0.56
C PRO A 239 -15.86 13.47 -0.23
N GLU A 240 -17.10 13.01 -0.35
CA GLU A 240 -17.36 11.58 -0.40
C GLU A 240 -16.82 11.08 -1.76
N TYR A 241 -15.54 10.72 -1.79
CA TYR A 241 -14.97 10.02 -2.95
C TYR A 241 -15.64 8.66 -3.02
N THR A 242 -16.57 8.55 -3.95
CA THR A 242 -17.06 7.25 -4.39
C THR A 242 -16.21 6.82 -5.57
N ILE A 243 -15.47 5.73 -5.40
CA ILE A 243 -14.75 5.10 -6.51
C ILE A 243 -15.66 4.06 -7.13
N VAL A 244 -15.78 4.08 -8.45
CA VAL A 244 -16.27 2.95 -9.23
C VAL A 244 -15.15 2.55 -10.17
N ALA A 245 -14.56 1.39 -9.95
CA ALA A 245 -13.60 0.87 -10.90
C ALA A 245 -14.36 0.27 -12.09
N GLY A 246 -13.90 0.55 -13.30
CA GLY A 246 -14.55 0.10 -14.54
C GLY A 246 -14.60 -1.42 -14.63
N GLU A 247 -15.52 -1.89 -15.47
CA GLU A 247 -15.72 -3.32 -15.74
C GLU A 247 -14.42 -3.98 -16.22
N HIS A 248 -14.25 -5.26 -15.85
CA HIS A 248 -13.04 -6.07 -16.06
C HIS A 248 -12.40 -5.83 -17.44
N GLY A 249 -11.15 -5.35 -17.46
CA GLY A 249 -10.31 -5.30 -18.66
C GLY A 249 -10.41 -4.03 -19.51
N THR A 250 -11.26 -3.05 -19.14
CA THR A 250 -11.30 -1.74 -19.82
C THR A 250 -10.09 -0.86 -19.50
N GLY A 251 -9.42 -1.09 -18.37
CA GLY A 251 -8.33 -0.25 -17.89
C GLY A 251 -8.78 1.16 -17.46
N MET A 252 -10.07 1.31 -17.17
CA MET A 252 -10.71 2.57 -16.80
C MET A 252 -11.05 2.60 -15.31
N LEU A 253 -10.70 3.70 -14.66
CA LEU A 253 -11.02 4.03 -13.29
C LEU A 253 -11.98 5.23 -13.29
N MET A 254 -13.18 5.08 -12.76
CA MET A 254 -14.13 6.18 -12.60
C MET A 254 -14.05 6.72 -11.18
N VAL A 255 -13.73 7.99 -11.05
CA VAL A 255 -13.65 8.67 -9.75
C VAL A 255 -14.78 9.67 -9.68
N ASN A 256 -15.70 9.50 -8.74
CA ASN A 256 -16.66 10.54 -8.43
C ASN A 256 -15.95 11.62 -7.63
N GLN A 257 -15.76 12.77 -8.26
CA GLN A 257 -15.31 13.97 -7.60
C GLN A 257 -16.56 14.78 -7.34
N ASN A 258 -17.09 14.69 -6.11
CA ASN A 258 -18.23 15.48 -5.68
C ASN A 258 -17.76 16.62 -4.77
N PRO A 259 -17.56 17.84 -5.30
CA PRO A 259 -17.37 19.00 -4.46
C PRO A 259 -18.68 19.23 -3.68
N ILE A 260 -18.60 19.23 -2.35
CA ILE A 260 -19.75 19.36 -1.44
C ILE A 260 -20.65 20.57 -1.78
N ASN A 261 -20.11 21.58 -2.46
CA ASN A 261 -20.80 22.84 -2.75
C ASN A 261 -21.06 23.11 -4.24
N SER A 262 -20.68 22.23 -5.17
CA SER A 262 -20.93 22.49 -6.60
C SER A 262 -22.29 22.00 -7.06
N GLY A 263 -22.91 21.02 -6.37
CA GLY A 263 -24.11 20.31 -6.87
C GLY A 263 -23.84 19.42 -8.09
N ASP A 264 -22.71 19.64 -8.77
CA ASP A 264 -22.22 18.86 -9.90
C ASP A 264 -21.29 17.75 -9.41
N ALA A 265 -21.88 16.62 -9.01
CA ALA A 265 -21.12 15.39 -8.83
C ALA A 265 -20.64 14.92 -10.21
N GLY A 266 -19.34 15.07 -10.47
CA GLY A 266 -18.72 14.70 -11.73
C GLY A 266 -18.03 13.35 -11.62
N TRP A 267 -18.45 12.37 -12.42
CA TRP A 267 -17.65 11.18 -12.65
C TRP A 267 -16.54 11.51 -13.64
N VAL A 268 -15.29 11.41 -13.18
CA VAL A 268 -14.11 11.67 -14.00
C VAL A 268 -13.46 10.34 -14.39
N PRO A 269 -13.36 10.02 -15.69
CA PRO A 269 -12.67 8.82 -16.16
C PRO A 269 -11.16 9.00 -16.13
N TYR A 270 -10.46 7.99 -15.65
CA TYR A 270 -9.01 7.88 -15.70
C TYR A 270 -8.59 6.59 -16.40
N ARG A 271 -7.63 6.67 -17.30
CA ARG A 271 -7.12 5.52 -18.06
C ARG A 271 -5.71 5.17 -17.64
N TRP A 272 -5.44 3.88 -17.50
CA TRP A 272 -4.08 3.38 -17.29
C TRP A 272 -3.24 3.46 -18.59
N THR A 273 -2.09 4.13 -18.52
CA THR A 273 -1.15 4.31 -19.65
C THR A 273 -0.03 3.28 -19.70
N GLY A 274 0.05 2.39 -18.70
CA GLY A 274 1.18 1.49 -18.50
C GLY A 274 2.14 1.93 -17.38
N SER A 275 2.11 3.21 -17.01
CA SER A 275 2.93 3.76 -15.91
C SER A 275 2.16 4.70 -14.98
N THR A 276 1.11 5.37 -15.46
CA THR A 276 0.28 6.27 -14.65
C THR A 276 -1.16 6.30 -15.13
N PHE A 277 -2.05 6.83 -14.29
CA PHE A 277 -3.43 7.14 -14.63
C PHE A 277 -3.53 8.56 -15.20
N VAL A 278 -4.16 8.69 -16.36
CA VAL A 278 -4.41 10.00 -17.00
C VAL A 278 -5.90 10.24 -17.14
N ARG A 279 -6.34 11.47 -16.88
CA ARG A 279 -7.72 11.90 -17.12
C ARG A 279 -8.03 11.72 -18.61
N SER A 280 -9.13 11.06 -18.93
CA SER A 280 -9.60 10.80 -20.30
C SER A 280 -10.71 11.76 -20.73
#